data_AF-A0A367I8F8-F1
#
_entry.id   AF-A0A367I8F8-F1
#
_cell.length_a   1.000
_cell.length_b   1.000
_cell.length_c   1.000
_cell.angle_alpha   90.00
_cell.angle_beta   90.00
_cell.angle_gamma   90.00
#
_symmetry.space_group_name_H-M   'P 1'
#
loop_
_entity.id
_entity.type
_entity.pdbx_description
1 polymer ?
#
loop_
_entity_poly.entity_id
_entity_poly.type
_entity_poly.pdbx_seq_one_letter_code
_entity_poly.pdbx_strand_id
1 'polypeptide(L)'
;MDGQFDVIVPVRVDLSGGWTDVNPYCTDFGGEVINFTINKYVKATVNILKEITYDFDIPIGSGLGTSGSVNVARIALLGKDQNLSLHEIAEAAYQEEIKSGNKCGRQDQWAATFGGFNRFMFHGENVEIMPFEPAR
;
A
#
# COMPACT_ATOMS: atom_id res chain seq x y z
N MET A 1 -8.29 19.06 19.23
CA MET A 1 -9.46 18.20 18.92
C MET A 1 -8.95 16.77 19.09
N ASP A 2 -8.89 16.30 20.33
CA ASP A 2 -8.20 15.04 20.66
C ASP A 2 -9.21 13.89 20.66
N GLY A 3 -9.75 13.60 19.48
CA GLY A 3 -10.62 12.45 19.26
C GLY A 3 -9.78 11.23 18.89
N GLN A 4 -10.12 10.07 19.45
CA GLN A 4 -9.72 8.78 18.92
C GLN A 4 -10.20 8.67 17.47
N PHE A 5 -9.32 8.27 16.56
CA PHE A 5 -9.69 8.06 15.16
C PHE A 5 -9.06 6.77 14.64
N ASP A 6 -9.80 6.15 13.73
CA ASP A 6 -9.48 4.86 13.17
C ASP A 6 -9.20 5.03 11.68
N VAL A 7 -8.19 4.33 11.18
CA VAL A 7 -7.89 4.20 9.75
C VAL A 7 -8.06 2.74 9.38
N ILE A 8 -8.84 2.48 8.33
CA ILE A 8 -9.12 1.13 7.83
C ILE A 8 -8.56 1.04 6.42
N VAL A 9 -7.68 0.06 6.19
CA VAL A 9 -6.96 -0.11 4.94
C VAL A 9 -7.20 -1.52 4.41
N PRO A 10 -7.62 -1.70 3.15
CA PRO A 10 -7.87 -3.01 2.58
C PRO A 10 -6.56 -3.72 2.21
N VAL A 11 -6.59 -5.06 2.25
CA VAL A 11 -5.56 -5.91 1.65
C VAL A 11 -5.88 -6.22 0.19
N ARG A 12 -4.93 -6.83 -0.53
CA ARG A 12 -5.01 -7.00 -1.98
C ARG A 12 -4.67 -8.41 -2.46
N VAL A 13 -5.22 -8.78 -3.60
CA VAL A 13 -4.90 -10.00 -4.34
C VAL A 13 -4.27 -9.62 -5.67
N ASP A 14 -3.14 -10.24 -5.99
CA ASP A 14 -2.45 -10.05 -7.26
C ASP A 14 -3.09 -10.95 -8.32
N LEU A 15 -3.53 -10.35 -9.43
CA LEU A 15 -4.07 -11.09 -10.56
C LEU A 15 -2.96 -11.48 -11.54
N SER A 16 -2.02 -10.58 -11.81
CA SER A 16 -0.89 -10.81 -12.70
C SER A 16 0.26 -9.84 -12.40
N GLY A 17 1.47 -10.23 -12.79
CA GLY A 17 2.64 -9.35 -12.78
C GLY A 17 3.28 -9.13 -11.41
N GLY A 18 2.84 -9.85 -10.37
CA GLY A 18 3.44 -9.77 -9.04
C GLY A 18 4.96 -10.00 -9.09
N TRP A 19 5.70 -9.24 -8.27
CA TRP A 19 7.17 -9.16 -8.22
C TRP A 19 7.84 -8.37 -9.34
N THR A 20 7.14 -8.03 -10.43
CA THR A 20 7.73 -7.19 -11.49
C THR A 20 7.96 -5.75 -11.02
N ASP A 21 7.34 -5.35 -9.91
CA ASP A 21 7.50 -4.07 -9.23
C ASP A 21 8.75 -3.98 -8.32
N VAL A 22 9.54 -5.05 -8.23
CA VAL A 22 10.71 -5.14 -7.35
C VAL A 22 12.01 -4.86 -8.11
N ASN A 23 12.93 -4.15 -7.48
CA ASN A 23 14.26 -3.93 -8.03
C ASN A 23 15.12 -5.22 -8.05
N PRO A 24 15.94 -5.44 -9.09
CA PRO A 24 16.24 -4.53 -10.20
C PRO A 24 15.25 -4.60 -11.38
N TYR A 25 14.26 -5.50 -11.37
CA TYR A 25 13.42 -5.79 -12.53
C TYR A 25 12.69 -4.55 -13.07
N CYS A 26 11.99 -3.80 -12.21
CA CYS A 26 11.27 -2.60 -12.63
C CYS A 26 12.19 -1.45 -13.09
N THR A 27 13.46 -1.45 -12.66
CA THR A 27 14.47 -0.50 -13.15
C THR A 27 14.96 -0.92 -14.53
N ASP A 28 15.27 -2.19 -14.73
CA ASP A 28 15.92 -2.68 -15.95
C ASP A 28 14.94 -2.89 -17.11
N PHE A 29 13.72 -3.34 -16.83
CA PHE A 29 12.74 -3.77 -17.83
C PHE A 29 11.41 -3.02 -17.77
N GLY A 30 11.17 -2.28 -16.68
CA GLY A 30 9.83 -1.87 -16.30
C GLY A 30 9.04 -3.03 -15.67
N GLY A 31 8.05 -2.70 -14.86
CA GLY A 31 7.14 -3.65 -14.21
C GLY A 31 5.69 -3.28 -14.50
N GLU A 32 4.82 -4.28 -14.48
CA GLU A 32 3.38 -4.08 -14.62
C GLU A 32 2.66 -5.05 -13.69
N VAL A 33 1.79 -4.54 -12.85
CA VAL A 33 0.97 -5.33 -11.92
C VAL A 33 -0.49 -5.04 -12.16
N ILE A 34 -1.29 -6.11 -12.22
CA ILE A 34 -2.75 -6.03 -12.14
C ILE A 34 -3.16 -6.67 -10.82
N ASN A 35 -3.80 -5.91 -9.95
CA ASN A 35 -4.27 -6.39 -8.65
C ASN A 35 -5.62 -5.77 -8.28
N PHE A 36 -6.23 -6.26 -7.21
CA PHE A 36 -7.43 -5.67 -6.66
C PHE A 36 -7.51 -5.85 -5.15
N THR A 37 -8.14 -4.90 -4.48
CA THR A 37 -8.39 -4.99 -3.04
C THR A 37 -9.61 -5.84 -2.73
N ILE A 38 -9.58 -6.53 -1.60
CA ILE A 38 -10.69 -7.37 -1.12
C ILE A 38 -11.29 -6.83 0.17
N ASN A 39 -12.44 -7.37 0.59
CA ASN A 39 -13.13 -7.01 1.83
C ASN A 39 -12.48 -7.62 3.09
N LYS A 40 -11.16 -7.48 3.18
CA LYS A 40 -10.34 -7.86 4.32
C LYS A 40 -9.42 -6.69 4.63
N TYR A 41 -9.33 -6.33 5.91
CA TYR A 41 -8.77 -5.05 6.31
C TYR A 41 -7.72 -5.17 7.40
N VAL A 42 -6.88 -4.14 7.45
CA VAL A 42 -6.08 -3.75 8.61
C VAL A 42 -6.70 -2.49 9.18
N LYS A 43 -7.06 -2.52 10.46
CA LYS A 43 -7.57 -1.36 11.19
C LYS A 43 -6.49 -0.85 12.14
N ALA A 44 -6.08 0.39 11.98
CA ALA A 44 -5.18 1.10 12.91
C ALA A 44 -5.98 2.11 13.73
N THR A 45 -5.76 2.12 15.04
CA THR A 45 -6.44 3.01 16.00
C THR A 45 -5.40 3.75 16.82
N VAL A 46 -5.50 5.08 16.93
CA VAL A 46 -4.63 5.87 17.81
C VAL A 46 -5.36 6.25 19.09
N ASN A 47 -4.75 5.99 20.24
CA ASN A 47 -5.27 6.41 21.53
C ASN A 47 -4.81 7.84 21.90
N ILE A 48 -5.35 8.37 23.01
CA ILE A 48 -4.98 9.70 23.52
C ILE A 48 -3.49 9.86 23.88
N LEU A 49 -2.79 8.74 24.11
CA LEU A 49 -1.35 8.70 24.41
C LEU A 49 -0.49 8.57 23.13
N LYS A 50 -1.11 8.64 21.95
CA LYS A 50 -0.48 8.46 20.63
C LYS A 50 0.09 7.06 20.38
N GLU A 51 -0.39 6.06 21.13
CA GLU A 51 -0.06 4.66 20.85
C GLU A 51 -1.01 4.14 19.77
N ILE A 52 -0.45 3.38 18.82
CA ILE A 52 -1.20 2.81 17.72
C ILE A 52 -1.44 1.32 18.00
N THR A 53 -2.70 0.91 17.98
CA THR A 53 -3.10 -0.50 18.02
C THR A 53 -3.61 -0.94 16.65
N TYR A 54 -3.38 -2.21 16.32
CA TYR A 54 -3.76 -2.80 15.04
C TYR A 54 -4.69 -4.00 15.25
N ASP A 55 -5.73 -4.07 14.43
CA ASP A 55 -6.65 -5.20 14.31
C ASP A 55 -6.63 -5.71 12.86
N PHE A 56 -6.68 -7.04 12.69
CA PHE A 56 -6.40 -7.70 11.41
C PHE A 56 -7.45 -8.74 11.09
N ASP A 57 -8.10 -8.62 9.93
CA ASP A 57 -8.98 -9.68 9.42
C ASP A 57 -8.21 -10.93 8.98
N ILE A 58 -6.95 -10.75 8.56
CA ILE A 58 -6.07 -11.80 8.04
C ILE A 58 -4.67 -11.63 8.66
N PRO A 59 -4.02 -12.72 9.10
CA PRO A 59 -2.68 -12.65 9.68
C PRO A 59 -1.63 -12.11 8.68
N ILE A 60 -0.62 -11.45 9.25
CA ILE A 60 0.59 -11.04 8.52
C ILE A 60 1.30 -12.30 7.98
N GLY A 61 1.83 -12.20 6.76
CA GLY A 61 2.50 -13.32 6.08
C GLY A 61 1.58 -14.18 5.20
N SER A 62 0.31 -13.80 5.04
CA SER A 62 -0.66 -14.47 4.16
C SER A 62 -0.41 -14.30 2.65
N GLY A 63 0.50 -13.40 2.26
CA GLY A 63 0.74 -13.04 0.86
C GLY A 63 -0.27 -12.05 0.27
N LEU A 64 -1.14 -11.46 1.09
CA LEU A 64 -2.17 -10.50 0.65
C LEU A 64 -1.76 -9.01 0.77
N GLY A 65 -0.49 -8.72 1.03
CA GLY A 65 -0.03 -7.33 1.23
C GLY A 65 -0.42 -6.71 2.58
N THR A 66 -0.58 -7.53 3.62
CA THR A 66 -0.93 -7.06 4.98
C THR A 66 0.13 -6.10 5.56
N SER A 67 1.43 -6.34 5.32
CA SER A 67 2.50 -5.46 5.80
C SER A 67 2.42 -4.07 5.18
N GLY A 68 2.24 -3.99 3.86
CA GLY A 68 2.02 -2.73 3.15
C GLY A 68 0.79 -2.00 3.68
N SER A 69 -0.31 -2.73 3.94
CA SER A 69 -1.54 -2.16 4.50
C SER A 69 -1.33 -1.57 5.91
N VAL A 70 -0.51 -2.22 6.76
CA VAL A 70 -0.12 -1.70 8.09
C VAL A 70 0.65 -0.38 7.95
N ASN A 71 1.62 -0.33 7.05
CA ASN A 71 2.44 0.87 6.85
C ASN A 71 1.59 2.03 6.30
N VAL A 72 0.70 1.77 5.34
CA VAL A 72 -0.26 2.77 4.84
C VAL A 72 -1.15 3.27 5.97
N ALA A 73 -1.71 2.37 6.79
CA ALA A 73 -2.58 2.74 7.90
C ALA A 73 -1.84 3.64 8.90
N ARG A 74 -0.59 3.29 9.24
CA ARG A 74 0.27 4.06 10.15
C ARG A 74 0.57 5.45 9.61
N ILE A 75 0.97 5.56 8.33
CA ILE A 75 1.30 6.84 7.69
C ILE A 75 0.05 7.73 7.60
N ALA A 76 -1.08 7.18 7.14
CA ALA A 76 -2.32 7.93 7.06
C ALA A 76 -2.81 8.43 8.43
N LEU A 77 -2.62 7.62 9.47
CA LEU A 77 -2.98 7.97 10.85
C LEU A 77 -2.11 9.13 11.39
N LEU A 78 -0.79 9.06 11.20
CA LEU A 78 0.17 10.07 11.68
C LEU A 78 0.20 11.33 10.80
N GLY A 79 -0.11 11.20 9.52
CA GLY A 79 -0.11 12.26 8.52
C GLY A 79 -1.44 13.00 8.39
N LYS A 80 -2.42 12.72 9.26
CA LYS A 80 -3.78 13.28 9.20
C LYS A 80 -3.82 14.80 9.06
N ASP A 81 -2.93 15.51 9.77
CA ASP A 81 -2.88 16.98 9.77
C ASP A 81 -1.98 17.57 8.66
N GLN A 82 -1.34 16.73 7.85
CA GLN A 82 -0.32 17.13 6.89
C GLN A 82 -0.86 17.27 5.44
N ASN A 83 -2.15 17.01 5.20
CA ASN A 83 -2.77 17.10 3.87
C ASN A 83 -1.99 16.32 2.77
N LEU A 84 -1.46 15.15 3.13
CA LEU A 84 -0.72 14.29 2.21
C LEU A 84 -1.66 13.76 1.12
N SER A 85 -1.16 13.75 -0.12
CA SER A 85 -1.79 13.06 -1.24
C SER A 85 -1.68 11.54 -1.08
N LEU A 86 -2.52 10.80 -1.80
CA LEU A 86 -2.49 9.33 -1.81
C LEU A 86 -1.13 8.78 -2.28
N HIS A 87 -0.51 9.42 -3.27
CA HIS A 87 0.83 9.03 -3.72
C HIS A 87 1.89 9.23 -2.63
N GLU A 88 1.83 10.34 -1.87
CA GLU A 88 2.75 10.60 -0.77
C GLU A 88 2.58 9.58 0.36
N ILE A 89 1.34 9.19 0.68
CA ILE A 89 1.06 8.14 1.68
C ILE A 89 1.63 6.80 1.23
N ALA A 90 1.37 6.40 -0.02
CA ALA A 90 1.84 5.12 -0.57
C ALA A 90 3.38 5.04 -0.62
N GLU A 91 4.03 6.10 -1.10
CA GLU A 91 5.50 6.14 -1.16
C GLU A 91 6.12 6.20 0.23
N ALA A 92 5.58 6.99 1.16
CA ALA A 92 6.09 7.02 2.54
C ALA A 92 5.95 5.66 3.23
N ALA A 93 4.86 4.94 2.99
CA ALA A 93 4.65 3.58 3.48
C ALA A 93 5.68 2.59 2.91
N TYR A 94 5.97 2.68 1.61
CA TYR A 94 7.00 1.87 0.95
C TYR A 94 8.39 2.17 1.53
N GLN A 95 8.74 3.44 1.70
CA GLN A 95 10.05 3.86 2.22
C GLN A 95 10.29 3.37 3.66
N GLU A 96 9.27 3.37 4.53
CA GLU A 96 9.37 2.79 5.88
C GLU A 96 9.63 1.28 5.87
N GLU A 97 9.02 0.56 4.91
CA GLU A 97 9.22 -0.89 4.76
C GLU A 97 10.64 -1.23 4.30
N ILE A 98 11.16 -0.50 3.32
CA ILE A 98 12.54 -0.66 2.84
C ILE A 98 13.56 -0.31 3.93
N LYS A 99 13.34 0.77 4.70
CA LYS A 99 14.21 1.13 5.84
C LYS A 99 14.25 0.06 6.92
N SER A 100 13.19 -0.72 7.06
CA SER A 100 13.11 -1.84 7.99
C SER A 100 13.87 -3.09 7.50
N GLY A 101 14.46 -3.03 6.29
CA GLY A 101 15.26 -4.10 5.71
C GLY A 101 14.46 -5.12 4.89
N ASN A 102 13.15 -4.90 4.70
CA ASN A 102 12.33 -5.77 3.88
C ASN A 102 12.60 -5.51 2.40
N LYS A 103 12.86 -6.57 1.64
CA LYS A 103 12.89 -6.50 0.17
C LYS A 103 11.48 -6.73 -0.34
N CYS A 104 10.80 -5.64 -0.68
CA CYS A 104 9.47 -5.66 -1.30
C CYS A 104 9.43 -4.72 -2.51
N GLY A 105 8.33 -4.80 -3.26
CA GLY A 105 8.02 -3.82 -4.30
C GLY A 105 7.05 -2.77 -3.78
N ARG A 106 6.44 -2.02 -4.69
CA ARG A 106 5.51 -0.92 -4.40
C ARG A 106 4.03 -1.29 -4.54
N GLN A 107 3.71 -2.46 -5.10
CA GLN A 107 2.33 -2.82 -5.44
C GLN A 107 1.40 -2.88 -4.22
N ASP A 108 1.91 -3.29 -3.05
CA ASP A 108 1.11 -3.49 -1.84
C ASP A 108 0.62 -2.17 -1.28
N GLN A 109 1.53 -1.21 -1.12
CA GLN A 109 1.24 0.10 -0.54
C GLN A 109 0.36 0.93 -1.49
N TRP A 110 0.58 0.80 -2.81
CA TRP A 110 -0.30 1.43 -3.80
C TRP A 110 -1.71 0.84 -3.78
N ALA A 111 -1.85 -0.49 -3.86
CA ALA A 111 -3.18 -1.11 -3.83
C ALA A 111 -3.94 -0.79 -2.54
N ALA A 112 -3.25 -0.85 -1.40
CA ALA A 112 -3.80 -0.50 -0.09
C ALA A 112 -4.27 0.96 -0.01
N THR A 113 -3.56 1.89 -0.66
CA THR A 113 -3.90 3.32 -0.62
C THR A 113 -5.02 3.70 -1.59
N PHE A 114 -4.97 3.19 -2.83
CA PHE A 114 -5.93 3.55 -3.88
C PHE A 114 -7.21 2.72 -3.85
N GLY A 115 -7.16 1.50 -3.33
CA GLY A 115 -8.31 0.59 -3.33
C GLY A 115 -8.71 0.12 -4.73
N GLY A 116 -9.79 -0.66 -4.81
CA GLY A 116 -10.43 -1.03 -6.08
C GLY A 116 -9.64 -2.05 -6.91
N PHE A 117 -9.82 -1.98 -8.23
CA PHE A 117 -9.15 -2.82 -9.22
C PHE A 117 -8.14 -1.97 -9.97
N ASN A 118 -6.88 -2.39 -10.00
CA ASN A 118 -5.75 -1.54 -10.36
C ASN A 118 -4.88 -2.16 -11.43
N ARG A 119 -4.31 -1.27 -12.26
CA ARG A 119 -3.22 -1.57 -13.18
C ARG A 119 -2.12 -0.56 -12.92
N PHE A 120 -0.99 -1.04 -12.40
CA PHE A 120 0.15 -0.21 -12.06
C PHE A 120 1.32 -0.51 -12.99
N MET A 121 1.96 0.54 -13.52
CA MET A 121 3.21 0.47 -14.23
C MET A 121 4.33 1.01 -13.36
N PHE A 122 5.45 0.29 -13.30
CA PHE A 122 6.61 0.61 -12.48
C PHE A 122 7.81 0.87 -13.39
N HIS A 123 8.43 2.04 -13.27
CA HIS A 123 9.65 2.38 -14.00
C HIS A 123 10.67 2.94 -13.02
N GLY A 124 11.55 2.07 -12.53
CA GLY A 124 12.46 2.36 -11.43
C GLY A 124 11.73 2.76 -10.15
N GLU A 125 11.77 4.05 -9.82
CA GLU A 125 11.09 4.61 -8.64
C GLU A 125 9.70 5.20 -8.95
N ASN A 126 9.35 5.33 -10.23
CA ASN A 126 8.07 5.89 -10.63
C ASN A 126 6.99 4.80 -10.67
N VAL A 127 5.78 5.18 -10.23
CA VAL A 127 4.58 4.34 -10.32
C VAL A 127 3.47 5.12 -11.01
N GLU A 128 2.97 4.58 -12.12
CA GLU A 128 1.89 5.14 -12.90
C GLU A 128 0.63 4.27 -12.78
N ILE A 129 -0.53 4.91 -12.56
CA ILE A 129 -1.82 4.22 -12.54
C ILE A 129 -2.40 4.26 -13.94
N MET A 130 -2.55 3.09 -14.56
CA MET A 130 -3.00 2.97 -15.93
C MET A 130 -4.52 2.73 -16.00
N PRO A 131 -5.21 3.32 -16.99
CA PRO A 131 -6.61 3.01 -17.21
C PRO A 131 -6.79 1.61 -17.82
N PHE A 132 -7.97 1.03 -17.57
CA PHE A 132 -8.44 -0.17 -18.26
C PHE A 132 -9.18 0.22 -19.53
N GLU A 133 -8.44 0.64 -20.55
CA GLU A 133 -9.01 0.87 -21.87
C GLU A 133 -8.82 -0.38 -22.75
N PRO A 134 -9.86 -0.84 -23.46
CA PRO A 134 -9.71 -1.87 -24.46
C PRO A 134 -8.76 -1.38 -25.56
N ALA A 135 -7.94 -2.29 -26.09
CA ALA A 135 -7.17 -2.00 -27.30
C ALA A 135 -8.16 -1.62 -28.41
N ARG A 136 -7.96 -0.43 -28.99
CA ARG A 136 -8.74 0.05 -30.13
C ARG A 136 -8.45 -0.77 -31.39
#